data_AF-A0A4U1J8E0-F1
#
_entry.id   AF-A0A4U1J8E0-F1
#
_cell.length_a   1.000
_cell.length_b   1.000
_cell.length_c   1.000
_cell.angle_alpha   90.00
_cell.angle_beta   90.00
_cell.angle_gamma   90.00
#
_symmetry.space_group_name_H-M   'P 1'
#
loop_
_entity.id
_entity.type
_entity.pdbx_description
1 polymer ?
#
loop_
_entity_poly.entity_id
_entity_poly.type
_entity_poly.pdbx_seq_one_letter_code
_entity_poly.pdbx_strand_id
1 'polypeptide(L)'
;MQIDRSRFLLLTATMASGACGGAAQPGAGDPVVAAPVVTLPEEEKPASAVPRGVAGSPGGTGADEPSAIVATLDGTGVTGLEDLVTCDDDGVAPKGCSTLRAPGPQCESFTDTRDMCGKLAHGLKPSVAEKAVDCLLAKSGKQSICSFDAANQCGMSAVRKASCIEPSTQSACAPAVKACGGRLSTKDCQALLSAVTSKNRQNMIACVTEGCSIDYCMYSVE
;
A
#
# COMPACT_ATOMS: atom_id res chain seq x y z
N MET A 1 -17.62 10.38 -36.90
CA MET A 1 -16.28 9.78 -36.80
C MET A 1 -16.01 9.50 -35.33
N GLN A 2 -16.01 8.22 -34.92
CA GLN A 2 -15.72 7.81 -33.55
C GLN A 2 -14.19 7.69 -33.40
N ILE A 3 -13.61 8.48 -32.50
CA ILE A 3 -12.19 8.40 -32.17
C ILE A 3 -12.05 7.40 -31.02
N ASP A 4 -11.34 6.31 -31.29
CA ASP A 4 -11.11 5.21 -30.37
C ASP A 4 -10.15 5.64 -29.25
N ARG A 5 -10.69 5.95 -28.07
CA ARG A 5 -9.94 6.48 -26.91
C ARG A 5 -8.83 5.53 -26.43
N SER A 6 -8.99 4.22 -26.65
CA SER A 6 -8.00 3.19 -26.31
C SER A 6 -6.71 3.33 -27.11
N ARG A 7 -6.81 3.73 -28.39
CA ARG A 7 -5.64 3.91 -29.26
C ARG A 7 -4.83 5.16 -28.92
N PHE A 8 -5.47 6.18 -28.35
CA PHE A 8 -4.78 7.40 -27.94
C PHE A 8 -3.95 7.19 -26.67
N LEU A 9 -4.44 6.37 -25.72
CA LEU A 9 -3.70 6.07 -24.49
C LEU A 9 -2.46 5.18 -24.73
N LEU A 10 -2.54 4.25 -25.69
CA LEU A 10 -1.41 3.40 -26.06
C LEU A 10 -0.26 4.16 -26.72
N LEU A 11 -0.54 5.24 -27.46
CA LEU A 11 0.51 6.06 -28.10
C LEU A 11 1.28 6.91 -27.08
N THR A 12 0.60 7.42 -26.05
CA THR A 12 1.22 8.28 -25.02
C THR A 12 2.12 7.49 -24.08
N ALA A 13 1.77 6.23 -23.77
CA ALA A 13 2.57 5.40 -22.86
C ALA A 13 3.96 5.06 -23.41
N THR A 14 4.12 4.94 -24.74
CA THR A 14 5.42 4.61 -25.36
C THR A 14 6.43 5.76 -25.37
N MET A 15 6.03 7.00 -25.07
CA MET A 15 6.96 8.14 -25.07
C MET A 15 7.56 8.47 -23.70
N ALA A 16 7.08 7.85 -22.62
CA ALA A 16 7.56 8.12 -21.26
C ALA A 16 8.69 7.18 -20.78
N SER A 17 9.01 6.11 -21.52
CA SER A 17 9.94 5.06 -21.06
C SER A 17 11.39 5.22 -21.53
N GLY A 18 11.77 6.35 -22.12
CA GLY A 18 13.07 6.49 -22.81
C GLY A 18 13.93 7.68 -22.36
N ALA A 19 14.20 7.86 -21.06
CA ALA A 19 15.11 8.94 -20.63
C ALA A 19 15.79 8.73 -19.27
N CYS A 20 16.35 7.54 -18.98
CA CYS A 20 17.33 7.37 -17.89
C CYS A 20 18.34 6.27 -18.24
N GLY A 21 19.18 6.51 -19.24
CA GLY A 21 20.28 5.63 -19.62
C GLY A 21 21.49 6.46 -20.03
N GLY A 22 22.36 6.76 -19.07
CA GLY A 22 23.61 7.48 -19.31
C GLY A 22 24.58 6.63 -20.12
N ALA A 23 24.76 7.01 -21.38
CA ALA A 23 25.94 6.65 -22.17
C ALA A 23 26.53 7.96 -22.72
N ALA A 24 27.75 8.27 -22.29
CA ALA A 24 28.53 9.35 -22.86
C ALA A 24 28.82 9.02 -24.34
N GLN A 25 28.37 9.87 -25.26
CA GLN A 25 28.73 9.78 -26.67
C GLN A 25 29.06 11.19 -27.22
N PRO A 26 30.13 11.32 -28.03
CA PRO A 26 30.72 12.60 -28.41
C PRO A 26 29.95 13.26 -29.55
N GLY A 27 30.14 14.58 -29.67
CA GLY A 27 29.36 15.48 -30.48
C GLY A 27 29.43 15.28 -32.00
N ALA A 28 28.26 15.44 -32.61
CA ALA A 28 27.96 16.05 -33.90
C ALA A 28 26.42 16.19 -33.85
N GLY A 29 25.82 17.39 -33.80
CA GLY A 29 25.89 18.39 -34.85
C GLY A 29 24.73 18.18 -35.83
N ASP A 30 23.48 18.23 -35.36
CA ASP A 30 22.28 18.16 -36.21
C ASP A 30 21.18 19.12 -35.71
N PRO A 31 20.28 19.59 -36.60
CA PRO A 31 19.52 20.82 -36.44
C PRO A 31 18.29 20.66 -35.54
N VAL A 32 18.11 21.68 -34.69
CA VAL A 32 16.97 21.84 -33.77
C VAL A 32 15.69 22.06 -34.58
N VAL A 33 14.82 21.05 -34.64
CA VAL A 33 13.44 21.21 -35.11
C VAL A 33 12.61 21.72 -33.91
N ALA A 34 12.19 22.97 -33.99
CA ALA A 34 11.39 23.63 -32.98
C ALA A 34 10.06 22.89 -32.75
N ALA A 35 9.83 22.45 -31.52
CA ALA A 35 8.55 21.89 -31.09
C ALA A 35 7.48 22.99 -31.07
N PRO A 36 6.23 22.69 -31.46
CA PRO A 36 5.12 23.63 -31.35
C PRO A 36 4.83 23.96 -29.89
N VAL A 37 4.91 25.25 -29.55
CA VAL A 37 4.53 25.78 -28.24
C VAL A 37 3.01 25.69 -28.11
N VAL A 38 2.53 24.78 -27.27
CA VAL A 38 1.12 24.73 -26.85
C VAL A 38 0.98 25.64 -25.64
N THR A 39 0.41 26.82 -25.86
CA THR A 39 0.00 27.76 -24.81
C THR A 39 -1.19 27.17 -24.05
N LEU A 40 -0.98 26.84 -22.76
CA LEU A 40 -2.07 26.52 -21.85
C LEU A 40 -2.86 27.80 -21.51
N PRO A 41 -4.20 27.75 -21.44
CA PRO A 41 -5.01 28.85 -20.96
C PRO A 41 -4.75 29.12 -19.47
N GLU A 42 -4.64 30.40 -19.14
CA GLU A 42 -4.38 30.96 -17.82
C GLU A 42 -5.57 30.69 -16.88
N GLU A 43 -5.32 30.00 -15.76
CA GLU A 43 -6.34 29.69 -14.76
C GLU A 43 -6.65 30.95 -13.93
N GLU A 44 -7.88 31.43 -14.06
CA GLU A 44 -8.40 32.63 -13.41
C GLU A 44 -8.40 32.46 -11.88
N LYS A 45 -7.61 33.28 -11.20
CA LYS A 45 -7.47 33.34 -9.74
C LYS A 45 -8.75 33.96 -9.12
N PRO A 46 -9.60 33.21 -8.38
CA PRO A 46 -10.71 33.83 -7.67
C PRO A 46 -10.20 34.64 -6.48
N ALA A 47 -10.64 35.90 -6.46
CA ALA A 47 -10.33 36.89 -5.46
C ALA A 47 -10.87 36.52 -4.08
N SER A 48 -10.03 36.84 -3.08
CA SER A 48 -10.29 36.76 -1.66
C SER A 48 -11.37 37.75 -1.21
N ALA A 49 -12.30 37.31 -0.37
CA ALA A 49 -13.15 38.17 0.44
C ALA A 49 -13.32 37.59 1.86
N VAL A 50 -12.73 38.28 2.82
CA VAL A 50 -12.86 38.18 4.30
C VAL A 50 -14.09 39.06 4.69
N PRO A 51 -14.90 38.89 5.77
CA PRO A 51 -14.43 38.77 7.16
C PRO A 51 -15.31 38.12 8.28
N ARG A 52 -14.66 37.96 9.46
CA ARG A 52 -15.11 38.13 10.87
C ARG A 52 -16.34 37.37 11.43
N GLY A 53 -16.04 36.48 12.40
CA GLY A 53 -16.27 36.77 13.83
C GLY A 53 -17.47 36.11 14.54
N VAL A 54 -17.18 35.16 15.46
CA VAL A 54 -17.96 34.84 16.70
C VAL A 54 -16.96 34.23 17.69
N ALA A 55 -16.44 34.98 18.67
CA ALA A 55 -16.96 35.10 20.05
C ALA A 55 -16.94 33.80 20.90
N GLY A 56 -15.91 33.69 21.74
CA GLY A 56 -15.99 33.28 23.16
C GLY A 56 -16.40 31.85 23.55
N SER A 57 -15.49 31.14 24.23
CA SER A 57 -15.84 30.47 25.48
C SER A 57 -14.64 30.24 26.40
N PRO A 58 -14.84 30.32 27.73
CA PRO A 58 -13.81 30.62 28.73
C PRO A 58 -13.08 29.39 29.25
N GLY A 59 -11.98 29.66 29.94
CA GLY A 59 -11.09 28.67 30.53
C GLY A 59 -11.74 27.77 31.57
N GLY A 60 -11.24 26.53 31.59
CA GLY A 60 -11.32 25.62 32.72
C GLY A 60 -9.89 25.31 33.18
N THR A 61 -9.40 26.09 34.13
CA THR A 61 -8.29 25.71 35.00
C THR A 61 -8.84 24.75 36.05
N GLY A 62 -8.64 23.45 35.85
CA GLY A 62 -8.83 22.42 36.87
C GLY A 62 -7.47 22.07 37.47
N ALA A 63 -7.26 22.52 38.70
CA ALA A 63 -6.15 22.11 39.55
C ALA A 63 -6.40 20.70 40.12
N ASP A 64 -5.29 20.06 40.47
CA ASP A 64 -5.13 19.10 41.57
C ASP A 64 -5.88 17.76 41.50
N GLU A 65 -5.14 16.69 41.17
CA GLU A 65 -5.13 15.49 42.02
C GLU A 65 -3.82 14.68 41.85
N PRO A 66 -2.96 14.58 42.87
CA PRO A 66 -1.87 13.62 42.91
C PRO A 66 -2.35 12.32 43.53
N SER A 67 -2.99 11.45 42.74
CA SER A 67 -3.38 10.11 43.21
C SER A 67 -2.26 9.09 42.99
N ALA A 68 -1.52 8.88 44.08
CA ALA A 68 -0.93 7.62 44.54
C ALA A 68 -0.44 6.63 43.48
N ILE A 69 0.88 6.64 43.30
CA ILE A 69 1.67 5.51 42.83
C ILE A 69 1.54 4.39 43.88
N VAL A 70 0.53 3.54 43.75
CA VAL A 70 0.50 2.26 44.47
C VAL A 70 1.30 1.28 43.61
N ALA A 71 2.57 1.11 43.99
CA ALA A 71 3.42 0.05 43.50
C ALA A 71 2.84 -1.30 43.92
N THR A 72 2.00 -1.91 43.08
CA THR A 72 1.68 -3.34 43.20
C THR A 72 2.75 -4.13 42.45
N LEU A 73 3.88 -4.31 43.14
CA LEU A 73 4.86 -5.35 42.87
C LEU A 73 4.22 -6.70 43.25
N ASP A 74 3.36 -7.23 42.39
CA ASP A 74 2.87 -8.61 42.49
C ASP A 74 3.33 -9.38 41.26
N GLY A 75 4.62 -9.72 41.29
CA GLY A 75 5.07 -11.11 41.43
C GLY A 75 4.41 -12.22 40.62
N THR A 76 3.64 -11.94 39.56
CA THR A 76 3.22 -12.96 38.60
C THR A 76 4.28 -12.99 37.51
N GLY A 77 5.23 -13.92 37.67
CA GLY A 77 6.22 -14.22 36.64
C GLY A 77 5.51 -14.57 35.34
N VAL A 78 5.41 -13.59 34.45
CA VAL A 78 5.10 -13.84 33.05
C VAL A 78 6.35 -14.45 32.47
N THR A 79 6.42 -15.78 32.51
CA THR A 79 7.26 -16.60 31.63
C THR A 79 6.75 -16.41 30.19
N GLY A 80 6.83 -15.19 29.68
CA GLY A 80 6.47 -14.79 28.31
C GLY A 80 7.63 -14.11 27.61
N LEU A 81 8.85 -14.35 28.09
CA LEU A 81 10.06 -14.13 27.33
C LEU A 81 10.20 -15.34 26.40
N GLU A 82 10.39 -15.08 25.12
CA GLU A 82 10.91 -16.07 24.15
C GLU A 82 9.92 -17.13 23.66
N ASP A 83 8.68 -16.74 23.38
CA ASP A 83 8.12 -17.19 22.10
C ASP A 83 8.92 -16.44 21.03
N LEU A 84 10.11 -16.95 20.73
CA LEU A 84 10.74 -16.77 19.43
C LEU A 84 9.67 -17.27 18.47
N VAL A 85 8.76 -16.39 18.07
CA VAL A 85 7.79 -16.64 17.02
C VAL A 85 8.65 -16.82 15.78
N THR A 86 9.17 -18.02 15.61
CA THR A 86 9.77 -18.46 14.38
C THR A 86 8.68 -18.18 13.36
N CYS A 87 9.07 -17.51 12.27
CA CYS A 87 8.18 -17.27 11.15
C CYS A 87 7.96 -18.60 10.42
N ASP A 88 7.55 -19.62 11.16
CA ASP A 88 7.25 -20.95 10.68
C ASP A 88 5.91 -20.84 9.96
N ASP A 89 6.03 -20.59 8.66
CA ASP A 89 4.96 -20.42 7.71
C ASP A 89 4.46 -21.77 7.16
N ASP A 90 4.76 -22.88 7.85
CA ASP A 90 4.16 -24.20 7.62
C ASP A 90 2.70 -24.22 8.10
N GLY A 91 1.91 -23.29 7.57
CA GLY A 91 0.50 -23.12 7.85
C GLY A 91 -0.39 -23.89 6.88
N VAL A 92 -1.62 -24.14 7.32
CA VAL A 92 -2.70 -24.69 6.50
C VAL A 92 -2.91 -23.80 5.27
N ALA A 93 -3.07 -24.41 4.10
CA ALA A 93 -3.35 -23.68 2.86
C ALA A 93 -4.58 -22.76 3.05
N PRO A 94 -4.52 -21.50 2.57
CA PRO A 94 -5.62 -20.56 2.74
C PRO A 94 -6.90 -21.12 2.11
N LYS A 95 -8.04 -20.73 2.66
CA LYS A 95 -9.35 -21.06 2.06
C LYS A 95 -9.39 -20.56 0.61
N GLY A 96 -10.09 -21.29 -0.25
CA GLY A 96 -10.23 -20.88 -1.65
C GLY A 96 -11.10 -19.62 -1.83
N CYS A 97 -10.65 -18.72 -2.72
CA CYS A 97 -11.38 -17.51 -3.12
C CYS A 97 -12.68 -17.78 -3.91
N SER A 98 -12.90 -19.02 -4.34
CA SER A 98 -14.12 -19.46 -5.05
C SER A 98 -15.39 -19.35 -4.22
N THR A 99 -15.26 -19.24 -2.89
CA THR A 99 -16.38 -19.11 -1.96
C THR A 99 -16.86 -17.66 -1.77
N LEU A 100 -16.16 -16.67 -2.32
CA LEU A 100 -16.58 -15.27 -2.31
C LEU A 100 -17.89 -15.09 -3.10
N ARG A 101 -18.79 -14.26 -2.60
CA ARG A 101 -20.08 -13.93 -3.22
C ARG A 101 -20.29 -12.43 -3.24
N ALA A 102 -20.82 -11.92 -4.35
CA ALA A 102 -21.31 -10.54 -4.41
C ALA A 102 -22.68 -10.42 -3.70
N PRO A 103 -22.99 -9.27 -3.07
CA PRO A 103 -24.32 -8.98 -2.52
C PRO A 103 -25.42 -8.83 -3.59
N GLY A 104 -25.05 -8.64 -4.86
CA GLY A 104 -25.98 -8.47 -5.98
C GLY A 104 -25.28 -8.15 -7.31
N PRO A 105 -26.04 -7.97 -8.41
CA PRO A 105 -25.48 -7.76 -9.76
C PRO A 105 -24.83 -6.39 -9.96
N GLN A 106 -25.08 -5.42 -9.07
CA GLN A 106 -24.55 -4.05 -9.15
C GLN A 106 -23.08 -3.94 -8.66
N CYS A 107 -22.45 -5.06 -8.33
CA CYS A 107 -21.12 -5.12 -7.74
C CYS A 107 -20.05 -5.24 -8.84
N GLU A 108 -19.82 -4.18 -9.61
CA GLU A 108 -18.94 -4.19 -10.79
C GLU A 108 -17.50 -4.61 -10.45
N SER A 109 -16.98 -4.16 -9.31
CA SER A 109 -15.64 -4.46 -8.81
C SER A 109 -15.45 -5.89 -8.30
N PHE A 110 -16.52 -6.69 -8.18
CA PHE A 110 -16.43 -8.01 -7.56
C PHE A 110 -15.50 -8.96 -8.31
N THR A 111 -15.49 -8.88 -9.65
CA THR A 111 -14.61 -9.70 -10.48
C THR A 111 -13.15 -9.41 -10.16
N ASP A 112 -12.79 -8.12 -10.01
CA ASP A 112 -11.44 -7.68 -9.66
C ASP A 112 -11.08 -8.07 -8.23
N THR A 113 -12.01 -7.92 -7.28
CA THR A 113 -11.82 -8.37 -5.89
C THR A 113 -11.58 -9.88 -5.80
N ARG A 114 -12.28 -10.68 -6.62
CA ARG A 114 -12.10 -12.14 -6.66
C ARG A 114 -10.77 -12.53 -7.31
N ASP A 115 -10.38 -11.86 -8.39
CA ASP A 115 -9.07 -12.04 -9.03
C ASP A 115 -7.94 -11.70 -8.03
N MET A 116 -8.03 -10.52 -7.41
CA MET A 116 -7.07 -10.08 -6.40
C MET A 116 -6.99 -11.02 -5.20
N CYS A 117 -8.11 -11.62 -4.77
CA CYS A 117 -8.09 -12.67 -3.75
C CYS A 117 -7.18 -13.84 -4.16
N GLY A 118 -7.26 -14.29 -5.42
CA GLY A 118 -6.39 -15.33 -5.95
C GLY A 118 -4.91 -14.93 -5.90
N LYS A 119 -4.60 -13.69 -6.32
CA LYS A 119 -3.24 -13.13 -6.26
C LYS A 119 -2.69 -13.10 -4.84
N LEU A 120 -3.50 -12.63 -3.89
CA LEU A 120 -3.14 -12.60 -2.47
C LEU A 120 -2.94 -14.01 -1.91
N ALA A 121 -3.79 -14.96 -2.28
CA ALA A 121 -3.68 -16.35 -1.83
C ALA A 121 -2.40 -17.05 -2.34
N HIS A 122 -1.92 -16.68 -3.53
CA HIS A 122 -0.76 -17.30 -4.15
C HIS A 122 0.57 -16.58 -3.88
N GLY A 123 0.56 -15.26 -3.78
CA GLY A 123 1.80 -14.50 -3.67
C GLY A 123 2.15 -14.00 -2.28
N LEU A 124 1.22 -14.06 -1.32
CA LEU A 124 1.53 -13.93 0.09
C LEU A 124 1.97 -15.26 0.69
N LYS A 125 2.71 -15.20 1.80
CA LYS A 125 2.99 -16.38 2.60
C LYS A 125 1.69 -16.99 3.16
N PRO A 126 1.63 -18.32 3.40
CA PRO A 126 0.39 -19.00 3.80
C PRO A 126 -0.34 -18.37 5.00
N SER A 127 0.39 -18.01 6.06
CA SER A 127 -0.16 -17.40 7.27
C SER A 127 -0.83 -16.05 7.01
N VAL A 128 -0.19 -15.20 6.19
CA VAL A 128 -0.71 -13.88 5.81
C VAL A 128 -1.85 -14.01 4.79
N ALA A 129 -1.70 -14.90 3.81
CA ALA A 129 -2.70 -15.22 2.82
C ALA A 129 -4.01 -15.66 3.49
N GLU A 130 -3.95 -16.54 4.50
CA GLU A 130 -5.13 -16.97 5.25
C GLU A 130 -5.86 -15.78 5.88
N LYS A 131 -5.15 -14.87 6.56
CA LYS A 131 -5.78 -13.69 7.17
C LYS A 131 -6.36 -12.72 6.14
N ALA A 132 -5.71 -12.58 4.98
CA ALA A 132 -6.20 -11.73 3.90
C ALA A 132 -7.49 -12.30 3.31
N VAL A 133 -7.52 -13.61 3.04
CA VAL A 133 -8.70 -14.30 2.53
C VAL A 133 -9.82 -14.32 3.56
N ASP A 134 -9.54 -14.59 4.83
CA ASP A 134 -10.54 -14.54 5.90
C ASP A 134 -11.18 -13.15 6.02
N CYS A 135 -10.41 -12.07 5.86
CA CYS A 135 -10.94 -10.70 5.80
C CYS A 135 -11.89 -10.49 4.61
N LEU A 136 -11.54 -11.01 3.44
CA LEU A 136 -12.41 -10.95 2.26
C LEU A 136 -13.67 -11.79 2.43
N LEU A 137 -13.56 -12.99 2.99
CA LEU A 137 -14.69 -13.85 3.31
C LEU A 137 -15.64 -13.19 4.33
N ALA A 138 -15.09 -12.46 5.32
CA ALA A 138 -15.90 -11.70 6.26
C ALA A 138 -16.69 -10.54 5.59
N LYS A 139 -16.24 -10.07 4.42
CA LYS A 139 -16.94 -9.08 3.58
C LYS A 139 -17.83 -9.73 2.52
N SER A 140 -17.68 -11.02 2.25
CA SER A 140 -18.47 -11.77 1.28
C SER A 140 -19.97 -11.62 1.51
N GLY A 141 -20.72 -11.38 0.43
CA GLY A 141 -22.16 -11.15 0.48
C GLY A 141 -22.59 -9.79 1.02
N LYS A 142 -21.67 -8.87 1.34
CA LYS A 142 -21.95 -7.51 1.84
C LYS A 142 -21.55 -6.46 0.82
N GLN A 143 -22.18 -5.27 0.87
CA GLN A 143 -21.81 -4.14 -0.01
C GLN A 143 -20.34 -3.71 0.11
N SER A 144 -19.70 -3.98 1.25
CA SER A 144 -18.29 -3.65 1.46
C SER A 144 -17.30 -4.47 0.63
N ILE A 145 -17.72 -5.59 0.02
CA ILE A 145 -16.88 -6.33 -0.94
C ILE A 145 -16.86 -5.68 -2.33
N CYS A 146 -17.82 -4.79 -2.61
CA CYS A 146 -17.93 -4.06 -3.86
C CYS A 146 -17.04 -2.80 -3.91
N SER A 147 -16.18 -2.58 -2.91
CA SER A 147 -15.16 -1.55 -2.99
C SER A 147 -13.95 -2.08 -3.77
N PHE A 148 -13.45 -1.28 -4.71
CA PHE A 148 -12.20 -1.57 -5.44
C PHE A 148 -11.00 -1.74 -4.48
N ASP A 149 -11.06 -1.11 -3.30
CA ASP A 149 -10.01 -1.21 -2.28
C ASP A 149 -10.22 -2.38 -1.32
N ALA A 150 -11.30 -3.15 -1.41
CA ALA A 150 -11.63 -4.18 -0.42
C ALA A 150 -10.53 -5.23 -0.27
N ALA A 151 -9.99 -5.71 -1.40
CA ALA A 151 -8.90 -6.66 -1.42
C ALA A 151 -7.60 -6.06 -0.87
N ASN A 152 -7.25 -4.85 -1.29
CA ASN A 152 -6.06 -4.16 -0.81
C ASN A 152 -6.11 -3.90 0.70
N GLN A 153 -7.24 -3.39 1.22
CA GLN A 153 -7.44 -3.19 2.66
C GLN A 153 -7.30 -4.49 3.45
N CYS A 154 -7.83 -5.60 2.93
CA CYS A 154 -7.69 -6.90 3.56
C CYS A 154 -6.25 -7.43 3.51
N GLY A 155 -5.56 -7.29 2.37
CA GLY A 155 -4.14 -7.62 2.23
C GLY A 155 -3.27 -6.82 3.20
N MET A 156 -3.41 -5.50 3.22
CA MET A 156 -2.65 -4.63 4.12
C MET A 156 -2.97 -4.87 5.60
N SER A 157 -4.23 -5.16 5.94
CA SER A 157 -4.59 -5.56 7.30
C SER A 157 -3.95 -6.88 7.70
N ALA A 158 -3.90 -7.85 6.78
CA ALA A 158 -3.25 -9.13 7.01
C ALA A 158 -1.75 -8.98 7.18
N VAL A 159 -1.07 -8.23 6.30
CA VAL A 159 0.37 -7.90 6.42
C VAL A 159 0.65 -7.32 7.81
N ARG A 160 -0.07 -6.27 8.23
CA ARG A 160 0.17 -5.63 9.54
C ARG A 160 -0.12 -6.52 10.75
N LYS A 161 -1.00 -7.51 10.62
CA LYS A 161 -1.43 -8.40 11.72
C LYS A 161 -0.63 -9.69 11.81
N ALA A 162 -0.19 -10.22 10.68
CA ALA A 162 0.44 -11.54 10.57
C ALA A 162 1.94 -11.46 10.28
N SER A 163 2.50 -10.28 9.97
CA SER A 163 3.92 -10.18 9.66
C SER A 163 4.76 -10.36 10.93
N CYS A 164 5.28 -11.56 11.11
CA CYS A 164 6.56 -11.72 11.77
C CYS A 164 7.62 -11.04 10.89
N ILE A 165 8.30 -10.05 11.43
CA ILE A 165 9.31 -9.29 10.68
C ILE A 165 10.57 -10.17 10.56
N GLU A 166 10.87 -10.62 9.35
CA GLU A 166 12.11 -11.34 9.08
C GLU A 166 13.30 -10.36 9.08
N PRO A 167 14.30 -10.55 9.95
CA PRO A 167 15.48 -9.67 10.01
C PRO A 167 16.24 -9.64 8.67
N SER A 168 16.19 -10.74 7.91
CA SER A 168 16.82 -10.87 6.59
C SER A 168 16.31 -9.86 5.56
N THR A 169 15.11 -9.30 5.75
CA THR A 169 14.53 -8.29 4.85
C THR A 169 15.10 -6.89 5.04
N GLN A 170 15.84 -6.64 6.14
CA GLN A 170 16.38 -5.32 6.48
C GLN A 170 17.32 -4.77 5.40
N SER A 171 18.25 -5.61 4.91
CA SER A 171 19.24 -5.21 3.91
C SER A 171 18.59 -4.86 2.57
N ALA A 172 17.50 -5.56 2.22
CA ALA A 172 16.73 -5.30 1.02
C ALA A 172 15.91 -4.01 1.12
N CYS A 173 15.38 -3.68 2.30
CA CYS A 173 14.59 -2.47 2.54
C CYS A 173 15.40 -1.19 2.68
N ALA A 174 16.63 -1.27 3.22
CA ALA A 174 17.48 -0.09 3.43
C ALA A 174 17.65 0.83 2.20
N PRO A 175 17.96 0.32 0.98
CA PRO A 175 18.07 1.17 -0.21
C PRO A 175 16.73 1.79 -0.62
N ALA A 176 15.63 1.04 -0.55
CA ALA A 176 14.29 1.53 -0.91
C ALA A 176 13.85 2.68 0.02
N VAL A 177 14.01 2.50 1.33
CA VAL A 177 13.69 3.52 2.34
C VAL A 177 14.52 4.78 2.14
N LYS A 178 15.81 4.63 1.84
CA LYS A 178 16.72 5.75 1.54
C LYS A 178 16.29 6.49 0.28
N ALA A 179 15.96 5.77 -0.79
CA ALA A 179 15.48 6.35 -2.05
C ALA A 179 14.16 7.12 -1.85
N CYS A 180 13.31 6.65 -0.95
CA CYS A 180 12.02 7.25 -0.66
C CYS A 180 12.05 8.45 0.29
N GLY A 181 13.22 8.86 0.80
CA GLY A 181 13.37 10.09 1.59
C GLY A 181 12.48 10.17 2.82
N GLY A 182 12.17 9.03 3.46
CA GLY A 182 11.33 8.95 4.65
C GLY A 182 9.82 8.77 4.41
N ARG A 183 9.35 8.72 3.15
CA ARG A 183 7.93 8.40 2.83
C ARG A 183 7.57 6.94 3.11
N LEU A 184 8.57 6.07 3.10
CA LEU A 184 8.46 4.65 3.39
C LEU A 184 9.19 4.37 4.71
N SER A 185 8.51 3.80 5.69
CA SER A 185 9.17 3.38 6.93
C SER A 185 9.87 2.04 6.74
N THR A 186 11.02 1.84 7.41
CA THR A 186 11.73 0.55 7.38
C THR A 186 10.83 -0.59 7.88
N LYS A 187 10.01 -0.32 8.90
CA LYS A 187 9.08 -1.30 9.47
C LYS A 187 8.03 -1.73 8.45
N ASP A 188 7.44 -0.79 7.72
CA ASP A 188 6.43 -1.08 6.70
C ASP A 188 7.00 -1.86 5.52
N CYS A 189 8.20 -1.46 5.06
CA CYS A 189 8.91 -2.21 4.03
C CYS A 189 9.21 -3.64 4.49
N GLN A 190 9.75 -3.82 5.69
CA GLN A 190 10.08 -5.14 6.22
C GLN A 190 8.84 -6.00 6.42
N ALA A 191 7.75 -5.45 6.98
CA ALA A 191 6.49 -6.16 7.16
C ALA A 191 5.94 -6.66 5.83
N LEU A 192 5.99 -5.81 4.80
CA LEU A 192 5.57 -6.14 3.45
C LEU A 192 6.43 -7.24 2.82
N LEU A 193 7.77 -7.12 2.86
CA LEU A 193 8.67 -8.12 2.29
C LEU A 193 8.64 -9.45 3.05
N SER A 194 8.36 -9.42 4.34
CA SER A 194 8.21 -10.63 5.16
C SER A 194 6.88 -11.34 4.89
N ALA A 195 5.86 -10.61 4.43
CA ALA A 195 4.54 -11.14 4.14
C ALA A 195 4.40 -11.77 2.75
N VAL A 196 5.30 -11.46 1.81
CA VAL A 196 5.30 -12.05 0.46
C VAL A 196 6.17 -13.29 0.38
N THR A 197 5.84 -14.18 -0.55
CA THR A 197 6.71 -15.34 -0.86
C THR A 197 8.07 -14.88 -1.37
N SER A 198 9.11 -15.70 -1.17
CA SER A 198 10.47 -15.40 -1.64
C SER A 198 10.54 -15.12 -3.15
N LYS A 199 9.66 -15.75 -3.95
CA LYS A 199 9.56 -15.54 -5.40
C LYS A 199 9.17 -14.10 -5.75
N ASN A 200 8.30 -13.48 -4.94
CA ASN A 200 7.68 -12.19 -5.27
C ASN A 200 8.35 -11.01 -4.54
N ARG A 201 9.35 -11.26 -3.68
CA ARG A 201 10.10 -10.22 -2.95
C ARG A 201 10.73 -9.18 -3.89
N GLN A 202 11.29 -9.61 -5.02
CA GLN A 202 11.94 -8.68 -5.95
C GLN A 202 10.93 -7.73 -6.61
N ASN A 203 9.81 -8.25 -7.10
CA ASN A 203 8.71 -7.44 -7.66
C ASN A 203 8.18 -6.44 -6.62
N MET A 204 8.06 -6.90 -5.36
CA MET A 204 7.61 -6.05 -4.27
C MET A 204 8.59 -4.93 -3.93
N ILE A 205 9.90 -5.21 -3.87
CA ILE A 205 10.93 -4.19 -3.66
C ILE A 205 10.90 -3.15 -4.78
N ALA A 206 10.80 -3.60 -6.03
CA ALA A 206 10.74 -2.70 -7.18
C ALA A 206 9.54 -1.76 -7.07
N CYS A 207 8.34 -2.31 -6.86
CA CYS A 207 7.13 -1.51 -6.70
C CYS A 207 7.23 -0.49 -5.56
N VAL A 208 7.74 -0.92 -4.39
CA VAL A 208 7.85 -0.05 -3.22
C VAL A 208 8.90 1.05 -3.43
N THR A 209 9.96 0.75 -4.18
CA THR A 209 11.00 1.74 -4.52
C THR A 209 10.49 2.77 -5.53
N GLU A 210 9.64 2.35 -6.48
CA GLU A 210 9.04 3.24 -7.48
C GLU A 210 7.92 4.10 -6.90
N GLY A 211 7.01 3.50 -6.12
CA GLY A 211 5.84 4.18 -5.57
C GLY A 211 6.06 4.85 -4.22
N CYS A 212 7.11 4.48 -3.50
CA CYS A 212 7.37 4.92 -2.12
C CYS A 212 6.17 4.78 -1.18
N SER A 213 5.30 3.80 -1.46
CA SER A 213 4.12 3.44 -0.69
C SER A 213 3.89 1.94 -0.85
N ILE A 214 3.49 1.31 0.25
CA ILE A 214 3.14 -0.11 0.29
C ILE A 214 1.70 -0.36 -0.17
N ASP A 215 0.83 0.65 -0.10
CA ASP A 215 -0.61 0.50 -0.30
C ASP A 215 -0.96 0.12 -1.74
N TYR A 216 -0.14 0.49 -2.73
CA TYR A 216 -0.39 0.16 -4.13
C TYR A 216 0.35 -1.09 -4.60
N CYS A 217 1.28 -1.62 -3.80
CA CYS A 217 2.13 -2.71 -4.23
C CYS A 217 1.52 -4.10 -4.02
N MET A 218 0.41 -4.21 -3.28
CA MET A 218 -0.35 -5.45 -3.17
C MET A 218 -0.90 -5.96 -4.51
N TYR A 219 -1.04 -5.09 -5.51
CA TYR A 219 -1.46 -5.50 -6.85
C TYR A 219 -0.36 -6.23 -7.64
N SER A 220 0.90 -6.11 -7.22
CA SER A 220 2.09 -6.65 -7.89
C SER A 220 2.63 -7.92 -7.23
N VAL A 221 1.76 -8.65 -6.51
CA VAL A 221 2.10 -9.82 -5.71
C VAL A 221 2.28 -11.10 -6.55
N GLU A 222 2.20 -11.04 -7.88
CA GLU A 222 2.46 -12.16 -8.83
C GLU A 222 3.68 -11.96 -9.72
#